data_AF-A0A396JBS4-F1
#
_entry.id   AF-A0A396JBS4-F1
#
_cell.length_a   1.000
_cell.length_b   1.000
_cell.length_c   1.000
_cell.angle_alpha   90.00
_cell.angle_beta   90.00
_cell.angle_gamma   90.00
#
_symmetry.space_group_name_H-M   'P 1'
#
loop_
_entity.id
_entity.type
_entity.pdbx_description
1 polymer ?
#
loop_
_entity_poly.entity_id
_entity_poly.type
_entity_poly.pdbx_seq_one_letter_code
_entity_poly.pdbx_strand_id
1 'polypeptide(L)'
;MTVAVLGGCLCMILNYETTNIDGWVMKEYGSRDSWCKLFTLVKSCFHSHLTASRPLGYSGDGSKVLLEAIEVLLEVDHQKLFWYDLKSEQVIYVEGVPNWNDTVICVESLVPTSFPVDNCRKENRTTKRRTIRMVSCPKDLN
;
A
#
# COMPACT_ATOMS: atom_id res chain seq x y z
N MET A 1 -9.48 -7.62 11.06
CA MET A 1 -9.12 -8.25 9.77
C MET A 1 -9.66 -7.38 8.67
N THR A 2 -8.89 -7.18 7.59
CA THR A 2 -9.27 -6.35 6.44
C THR A 2 -8.99 -7.12 5.15
N VAL A 3 -9.84 -6.97 4.13
CA VAL A 3 -9.65 -7.57 2.80
C VAL A 3 -9.51 -6.47 1.76
N ALA A 4 -8.57 -6.63 0.83
CA ALA A 4 -8.24 -5.66 -0.21
C ALA A 4 -7.81 -6.37 -1.51
N VAL A 5 -7.58 -5.59 -2.57
CA VAL A 5 -6.97 -6.07 -3.80
C VAL A 5 -5.52 -5.60 -3.84
N LEU A 6 -4.58 -6.55 -3.99
CA LEU A 6 -3.15 -6.27 -4.11
C LEU A 6 -2.66 -6.86 -5.44
N GLY A 7 -2.29 -5.98 -6.38
CA GLY A 7 -1.83 -6.40 -7.70
C GLY A 7 -2.87 -7.19 -8.51
N GLY A 8 -4.16 -7.06 -8.23
CA GLY A 8 -5.22 -7.84 -8.87
C GLY A 8 -5.52 -9.20 -8.21
N CYS A 9 -4.81 -9.56 -7.14
CA CYS A 9 -5.14 -10.72 -6.31
C CYS A 9 -5.89 -10.28 -5.04
N LEU A 10 -6.72 -11.17 -4.48
CA LEU A 10 -7.36 -10.94 -3.19
C LEU A 10 -6.30 -11.00 -2.09
N CYS A 11 -6.26 -9.98 -1.24
CA CYS A 11 -5.33 -9.88 -0.14
C CYS A 11 -6.08 -9.73 1.19
N MET A 12 -5.61 -10.41 2.22
CA MET A 12 -6.14 -10.36 3.57
C MET A 12 -5.07 -9.87 4.53
N ILE A 13 -5.42 -8.87 5.34
CA ILE A 13 -4.59 -8.36 6.42
C ILE A 13 -5.14 -8.85 7.76
N LEU A 14 -4.31 -9.59 8.48
CA LEU A 14 -4.58 -10.07 9.83
C LEU A 14 -3.73 -9.26 10.81
N ASN A 15 -4.40 -8.41 11.59
CA ASN A 15 -3.77 -7.59 12.61
C ASN A 15 -3.92 -8.30 13.97
N TYR A 16 -2.83 -8.85 14.49
CA TYR A 16 -2.77 -9.43 15.82
C TYR A 16 -2.45 -8.31 16.81
N GLU A 17 -3.30 -8.10 17.82
CA GLU A 17 -3.29 -6.91 18.67
C GLU A 17 -1.90 -6.54 19.19
N THR A 18 -1.12 -7.52 19.64
CA THR A 18 0.15 -7.26 20.35
C THR A 18 1.41 -7.64 19.57
N THR A 19 1.33 -8.47 18.53
CA THR A 19 2.52 -9.12 17.97
C THR A 19 2.88 -8.59 16.58
N ASN A 20 2.03 -8.86 15.60
CA ASN A 20 2.37 -8.71 14.19
C ASN A 20 1.14 -8.40 13.34
N ILE A 21 1.40 -8.01 12.10
CA ILE A 21 0.40 -7.88 11.06
C ILE A 21 0.83 -8.78 9.90
N ASP A 22 -0.01 -9.75 9.56
CA ASP A 22 0.25 -10.65 8.45
C ASP A 22 -0.51 -10.22 7.22
N GLY A 23 0.18 -10.20 6.08
CA GLY A 23 -0.41 -10.07 4.77
C GLY A 23 -0.48 -11.43 4.08
N TRP A 24 -1.68 -11.82 3.66
CA TRP A 24 -1.94 -13.05 2.90
C TRP A 24 -2.49 -12.70 1.53
N VAL A 25 -2.14 -13.47 0.50
CA VAL A 25 -2.65 -13.31 -0.86
C VAL A 25 -3.21 -14.63 -1.36
N MET A 26 -4.38 -14.58 -2.00
CA MET A 26 -5.00 -15.71 -2.67
C MET A 26 -4.47 -15.78 -4.11
N LYS A 27 -3.73 -16.84 -4.43
CA LYS A 27 -3.18 -17.05 -5.78
C LYS A 27 -4.25 -17.43 -6.79
N GLU A 28 -5.23 -18.24 -6.37
CA GLU A 28 -6.31 -18.74 -7.22
C GLU A 28 -7.67 -18.43 -6.60
N TYR A 29 -8.45 -17.60 -7.29
CA TYR A 29 -9.73 -17.16 -6.77
C TYR A 29 -10.70 -18.33 -6.54
N GLY A 30 -11.26 -18.42 -5.32
CA GLY A 30 -12.20 -19.48 -4.94
C GLY A 30 -11.54 -20.76 -4.40
N SER A 31 -10.22 -20.90 -4.52
CA SER A 31 -9.48 -22.02 -3.93
C SER A 31 -9.02 -21.66 -2.51
N ARG A 32 -9.59 -22.34 -1.51
CA ARG A 32 -9.23 -22.14 -0.10
C ARG A 32 -7.76 -22.44 0.19
N ASP A 33 -7.17 -23.39 -0.53
CA ASP A 33 -5.80 -23.84 -0.29
C ASP A 33 -4.76 -22.96 -1.02
N SER A 34 -5.21 -21.97 -1.80
CA SER A 34 -4.34 -21.06 -2.55
C SER A 34 -3.91 -19.81 -1.77
N TRP A 35 -4.35 -19.67 -0.51
CA TRP A 35 -3.89 -18.60 0.36
C TRP A 35 -2.44 -18.83 0.77
N CYS A 36 -1.57 -17.88 0.43
CA CYS A 36 -0.18 -17.90 0.82
C CYS A 36 0.14 -16.65 1.64
N LYS A 37 0.92 -16.83 2.71
CA LYS A 37 1.43 -15.70 3.49
C LYS A 37 2.46 -14.96 2.64
N LEU A 38 2.26 -13.67 2.43
CA LEU A 38 3.15 -12.80 1.67
C LEU A 38 4.18 -12.11 2.56
N PHE A 39 3.75 -11.59 3.70
CA PHE A 39 4.66 -10.91 4.64
C PHE A 39 4.17 -11.00 6.08
N THR A 40 5.10 -10.77 7.00
CA THR A 40 4.82 -10.58 8.44
C THR A 40 5.47 -9.27 8.89
N LEU A 41 4.66 -8.35 9.39
CA LEU A 41 5.10 -7.07 9.93
C LEU A 41 5.15 -7.14 11.45
N VAL A 42 6.34 -7.11 12.04
CA VAL A 42 6.50 -7.16 13.49
C VAL A 42 6.26 -5.78 14.10
N LYS A 43 5.29 -5.65 15.01
CA LYS A 43 4.90 -4.34 15.57
C LYS A 43 5.98 -3.70 16.43
N SER A 44 6.83 -4.51 17.07
CA SER A 44 7.95 -4.00 17.88
C SER A 44 9.06 -3.32 17.07
N CYS A 45 9.05 -3.45 15.74
CA CYS A 45 9.96 -2.71 14.85
C CYS A 45 9.55 -1.24 14.66
N PHE A 46 8.39 -0.83 15.18
CA PHE A 46 7.86 0.52 15.08
C PHE A 46 8.07 1.27 16.40
N HIS A 47 8.32 2.57 16.30
CA HIS A 47 8.51 3.42 17.48
C HIS A 47 7.21 3.71 18.24
N SER A 48 6.06 3.32 17.68
CA SER A 48 4.74 3.58 18.26
C SER A 48 3.70 2.55 17.83
N HIS A 49 2.48 2.69 18.35
CA HIS A 49 1.39 1.76 18.07
C HIS A 49 0.93 1.87 16.63
N LEU A 50 1.17 0.79 15.86
CA LEU A 50 0.69 0.66 14.50
C LEU A 50 -0.63 -0.12 14.46
N THR A 51 -1.66 0.50 13.92
CA THR A 51 -2.99 -0.09 13.75
C THR A 51 -3.39 -0.06 12.27
N ALA A 52 -3.99 -1.17 11.82
CA ALA A 52 -4.55 -1.37 10.48
C ALA A 52 -3.62 -1.01 9.31
N SER A 53 -3.02 -2.01 8.67
CA SER A 53 -2.39 -1.81 7.37
C SER A 53 -3.36 -2.09 6.21
N ARG A 54 -3.35 -1.24 5.18
CA ARG A 54 -4.00 -1.47 3.90
C ARG A 54 -2.91 -1.61 2.83
N PRO A 55 -2.85 -2.74 2.10
CA PRO A 55 -1.93 -2.89 0.98
C PRO A 55 -2.44 -2.06 -0.19
N LEU A 56 -1.54 -1.30 -0.82
CA LEU A 56 -1.88 -0.44 -1.95
C LEU A 56 -1.41 -1.02 -3.28
N GLY A 57 -0.22 -1.64 -3.32
CA GLY A 57 0.36 -2.15 -4.54
C GLY A 57 1.78 -2.68 -4.37
N TYR A 58 2.32 -3.28 -5.42
CA TYR A 58 3.73 -3.67 -5.48
C TYR A 58 4.60 -2.55 -6.07
N SER A 59 5.89 -2.55 -5.73
CA SER A 59 6.90 -1.79 -6.47
C SER A 59 7.02 -2.29 -7.90
N GLY A 60 7.57 -1.48 -8.81
CA GLY A 60 7.64 -1.83 -10.24
C GLY A 60 8.36 -3.16 -10.55
N ASP A 61 9.28 -3.59 -9.69
CA ASP A 61 10.02 -4.86 -9.76
C ASP A 61 9.38 -5.99 -8.93
N GLY A 62 8.24 -5.74 -8.27
CA GLY A 62 7.56 -6.69 -7.41
C GLY A 62 8.25 -6.98 -6.07
N SER A 63 9.41 -6.38 -5.77
CA SER A 63 10.21 -6.72 -4.58
C SER A 63 9.67 -6.14 -3.28
N LYS A 64 8.77 -5.15 -3.36
CA LYS A 64 8.24 -4.43 -2.20
C LYS A 64 6.73 -4.29 -2.29
N VAL A 65 6.09 -4.24 -1.13
CA VAL A 65 4.66 -3.94 -0.98
C VAL A 65 4.52 -2.55 -0.37
N LEU A 66 3.71 -1.69 -0.98
CA LEU A 66 3.34 -0.41 -0.42
C LEU A 66 2.18 -0.61 0.56
N LEU A 67 2.38 -0.18 1.80
CA LEU A 67 1.40 -0.28 2.87
C LEU A 67 1.08 1.11 3.40
N GLU A 68 -0.21 1.37 3.53
CA GLU A 68 -0.75 2.45 4.33
C GLU A 68 -1.08 1.91 5.72
N ALA A 69 -0.71 2.60 6.80
CA ALA A 69 -1.14 2.25 8.14
C ALA A 69 -1.43 3.49 9.00
N ILE A 70 -2.12 3.28 10.12
CA ILE A 70 -2.32 4.32 11.13
C ILE A 70 -1.28 4.13 12.22
N GLU A 71 -0.48 5.16 12.44
CA GLU A 71 0.51 5.24 13.51
C GLU A 71 -0.01 6.22 14.57
N VAL A 72 -0.17 5.75 15.81
CA VAL A 72 -0.67 6.57 16.92
C VAL A 72 0.51 7.16 17.68
N LEU A 73 0.72 8.47 17.54
CA LEU A 73 1.78 9.22 18.24
C LEU A 73 1.15 10.29 19.13
N LEU A 74 1.47 10.28 20.42
CA LEU A 74 0.97 11.28 21.39
C LEU A 74 -0.56 11.45 21.34
N GLU A 75 -1.31 10.35 21.25
CA GLU A 75 -2.77 10.32 21.16
C GLU A 75 -3.36 10.93 19.87
N VAL A 76 -2.53 11.14 18.85
CA VAL A 76 -2.95 11.60 17.52
C VAL A 76 -2.71 10.52 16.47
N ASP A 77 -3.73 10.29 15.64
CA ASP A 77 -3.64 9.37 14.51
C ASP A 77 -2.90 10.02 13.35
N HIS A 78 -1.83 9.35 12.91
CA HIS A 78 -1.06 9.73 11.74
C HIS A 78 -1.15 8.64 10.68
N GLN A 79 -1.65 9.01 9.51
CA GLN A 79 -1.60 8.09 8.39
C GLN A 79 -0.18 8.04 7.83
N LYS A 80 0.35 6.83 7.71
CA LYS A 80 1.72 6.57 7.30
C LYS A 80 1.73 5.70 6.07
N LEU A 81 2.67 6.00 5.19
CA LEU A 81 2.96 5.22 4.00
C LEU A 81 4.38 4.68 4.13
N PHE A 82 4.55 3.39 3.93
CA PHE A 82 5.85 2.75 3.92
C PHE A 82 5.90 1.59 2.92
N TRP A 83 7.10 1.34 2.42
CA TRP A 83 7.40 0.12 1.70
C TRP A 83 7.78 -0.97 2.70
N TYR A 84 7.33 -2.19 2.44
CA TYR A 84 7.85 -3.40 3.04
C TYR A 84 8.61 -4.18 1.99
N ASP A 85 9.90 -4.40 2.20
CA ASP A 85 10.75 -5.17 1.30
C ASP A 85 10.60 -6.67 1.59
N LEU A 86 10.07 -7.42 0.61
CA LEU A 86 9.72 -8.83 0.79
C LEU A 86 10.94 -9.74 0.96
N LYS A 87 12.12 -9.29 0.52
CA LYS A 87 13.35 -10.09 0.57
C LYS A 87 14.13 -9.85 1.87
N SER A 88 14.22 -8.60 2.27
CA SER A 88 14.97 -8.19 3.47
C SER A 88 14.10 -8.08 4.71
N GLU A 89 12.77 -8.15 4.55
CA GLU A 89 11.77 -8.02 5.62
C GLU A 89 11.84 -6.67 6.34
N GLN A 90 12.32 -5.62 5.65
CA GLN A 90 12.51 -4.29 6.22
C GLN A 90 11.40 -3.32 5.83
N VAL A 91 11.14 -2.39 6.76
CA VAL A 91 10.20 -1.27 6.58
C VAL A 91 10.97 -0.02 6.16
N ILE A 92 10.54 0.61 5.07
CA ILE A 92 11.14 1.83 4.54
C ILE A 92 10.06 2.91 4.46
N TYR A 93 10.14 3.92 5.32
CA TYR A 93 9.16 5.01 5.36
C TYR A 93 9.21 5.88 4.12
N VAL A 94 8.05 6.29 3.63
CA VAL A 94 7.95 7.29 2.57
C VAL A 94 7.96 8.69 3.20
N GLU A 95 9.09 9.38 3.06
CA GLU A 95 9.27 10.72 3.63
C GLU A 95 8.59 11.84 2.82
N GLY A 96 8.33 12.97 3.49
CA GLY A 96 7.80 14.19 2.88
C GLY A 96 6.33 14.09 2.47
N VAL A 97 5.62 13.12 3.04
CA VAL A 97 4.17 12.95 2.92
C VAL A 97 3.52 13.63 4.13
N PRO A 98 2.66 14.65 3.93
CA PRO A 98 1.90 15.24 5.03
C PRO A 98 0.84 14.24 5.52
N ASN A 99 0.36 14.42 6.75
CA ASN A 99 -0.78 13.65 7.24
C ASN A 99 -1.97 13.85 6.29
N TRP A 100 -2.67 12.78 5.96
CA TRP A 100 -3.83 12.79 5.08
C TRP A 100 -4.95 11.96 5.71
N ASN A 101 -6.16 12.06 5.15
CA ASN A 101 -7.33 11.35 5.67
C ASN A 101 -7.67 10.09 4.86
N ASP A 102 -7.40 10.11 3.55
CA ASP A 102 -7.78 9.04 2.65
C ASP A 102 -6.74 8.87 1.54
N THR A 103 -6.41 7.62 1.25
CA THR A 103 -5.67 7.24 0.04
C THR A 103 -6.62 6.64 -1.00
N VAL A 104 -6.49 7.09 -2.24
CA VAL A 104 -7.23 6.55 -3.39
C VAL A 104 -6.24 5.91 -4.36
N ILE A 105 -6.53 4.68 -4.78
CA ILE A 105 -5.76 3.98 -5.79
C ILE A 105 -6.38 4.27 -7.16
N CYS A 106 -5.66 5.01 -7.99
CA CYS A 106 -6.07 5.24 -9.38
C CYS A 106 -5.44 4.18 -10.28
N VAL A 107 -6.26 3.32 -10.89
CA VAL A 107 -5.85 2.38 -11.92
C VAL A 107 -6.11 3.04 -13.27
N GLU A 108 -5.21 3.90 -13.72
CA GLU A 108 -5.32 4.57 -15.04
C GLU A 108 -4.45 3.86 -16.08
N SER A 109 -5.00 3.76 -17.30
CA SER A 109 -4.21 3.53 -18.51
C SER A 109 -3.46 4.82 -18.83
N LEU A 110 -2.13 4.78 -18.89
CA LEU A 110 -1.29 5.92 -19.27
C LEU A 110 -1.38 6.24 -20.78
N VAL A 111 -2.54 6.07 -21.40
CA VAL A 111 -2.78 6.60 -22.75
C VAL A 111 -2.81 8.12 -22.60
N PRO A 112 -1.93 8.87 -23.30
CA PRO A 112 -2.03 10.32 -23.32
C PRO A 112 -3.40 10.68 -23.86
N THR A 113 -4.24 11.30 -23.03
CA THR A 113 -5.46 11.93 -23.52
C THR A 113 -5.02 13.13 -24.35
N SER A 114 -5.19 13.04 -25.68
CA SER A 114 -5.01 14.17 -26.58
C SER A 114 -6.15 15.17 -26.34
N PHE A 115 -6.06 15.94 -25.26
CA PHE A 115 -6.95 17.06 -25.02
C PHE A 115 -6.51 18.23 -25.92
N PRO A 116 -7.40 18.78 -26.76
CA PRO A 116 -7.17 20.08 -27.37
C PRO A 116 -7.00 21.10 -26.25
N VAL A 117 -5.94 21.90 -26.32
CA VAL A 117 -5.66 22.99 -25.38
C VAL A 117 -6.73 24.06 -25.57
N ASP A 118 -7.77 24.05 -24.74
CA ASP A 118 -8.61 25.22 -24.53
C ASP A 118 -8.21 25.91 -23.21
N ASN A 119 -7.77 27.15 -23.36
CA ASN A 119 -7.28 28.04 -22.31
C ASN A 119 -8.38 28.38 -21.29
N CYS A 120 -8.46 27.63 -20.19
CA CYS A 120 -9.10 28.13 -18.97
C CYS A 120 -8.04 28.54 -17.94
N ARG A 121 -7.95 29.85 -17.71
CA ARG A 121 -7.01 30.48 -16.78
C ARG A 121 -7.32 30.13 -15.32
N LYS A 122 -6.30 29.55 -14.67
CA LYS A 122 -5.86 29.65 -13.27
C LYS A 122 -6.85 29.35 -12.14
N GLU A 123 -6.53 28.29 -11.40
CA GLU A 123 -6.34 28.41 -9.94
C GLU A 123 -5.18 27.52 -9.48
N ASN A 124 -4.18 28.13 -8.83
CA ASN A 124 -2.96 27.48 -8.39
C ASN A 124 -3.22 26.69 -7.10
N ARG A 125 -3.55 25.40 -7.22
CA ARG A 125 -3.24 24.41 -6.17
C ARG A 125 -2.16 23.51 -6.70
N THR A 126 -0.92 23.73 -6.26
CA THR A 126 0.17 22.77 -6.47
C THR A 126 -0.08 21.53 -5.60
N THR A 127 -1.03 20.69 -6.01
CA THR A 127 -1.06 19.31 -5.58
C THR A 127 0.09 18.62 -6.29
N LYS A 128 1.25 18.55 -5.64
CA LYS A 128 2.37 17.73 -6.09
C LYS A 128 1.90 16.26 -6.06
N ARG A 129 1.32 15.78 -7.15
CA ARG A 129 1.00 14.37 -7.35
C ARG A 129 2.33 13.62 -7.51
N ARG A 130 2.70 12.84 -6.51
CA ARG A 130 3.73 11.80 -6.67
C ARG A 130 3.05 10.58 -7.26
N THR A 131 3.32 10.29 -8.52
CA THR A 131 2.79 9.10 -9.20
C THR A 131 3.62 7.89 -8.79
N ILE A 132 3.06 7.01 -7.97
CA ILE A 132 3.65 5.69 -7.71
C ILE A 132 3.11 4.73 -8.77
N ARG A 133 4.00 4.19 -9.62
CA ARG A 133 3.62 3.11 -10.55
C ARG A 133 3.47 1.82 -9.76
N MET A 134 2.23 1.35 -9.65
CA MET A 134 1.90 0.05 -9.07
C MET A 134 1.78 -0.98 -10.18
N VAL A 135 2.27 -2.19 -9.95
CA VAL A 135 2.18 -3.31 -10.91
C VAL A 135 1.27 -4.41 -10.37
N SER A 136 0.81 -5.27 -11.29
CA SER A 136 0.05 -6.48 -10.99
C SER A 136 0.87 -7.46 -10.14
N CYS A 137 0.17 -8.41 -9.53
CA CYS A 137 0.72 -9.41 -8.63
C CYS A 137 1.87 -10.16 -9.32
N PRO A 138 3.05 -10.27 -8.67
CA PRO A 138 4.15 -11.05 -9.23
C PRO A 138 3.70 -12.50 -9.41
N LYS A 139 3.97 -13.08 -10.59
CA LYS A 139 3.57 -14.45 -10.91
C LYS A 139 4.35 -15.51 -10.10
N ASP A 140 5.45 -15.09 -9.46
CA ASP A 140 6.44 -15.98 -8.85
C ASP A 140 6.44 -15.94 -7.32
N LEU A 141 5.33 -15.52 -6.67
CA LEU A 141 5.18 -15.76 -5.23
C LEU A 141 5.18 -17.29 -5.03
N ASN A 142 6.30 -17.83 -4.53
CA ASN A 142 6.42 -19.22 -4.10
C ASN A 142 5.75 -19.39 -2.73
#